data_AF-A0A7S1V2K7-F1
#
_entry.id   AF-A0A7S1V2K7-F1
#
_cell.length_a   1.000
_cell.length_b   1.000
_cell.length_c   1.000
_cell.angle_alpha   90.00
_cell.angle_beta   90.00
_cell.angle_gamma   90.00
#
_symmetry.space_group_name_H-M   'P 1'
#
loop_
_entity.id
_entity.type
_entity.pdbx_description
1 polymer ?
#
loop_
_entity_poly.entity_id
_entity_poly.type
_entity_poly.pdbx_seq_one_letter_code
_entity_poly.pdbx_strand_id
1 'polypeptide(L)'
;HIGAGFLETVAVTAYSSNGLPRVDEKQPSESCVCTDDAASMIFDDHVAKSSTIISLTFERNVGLYSMVTYLNHGLRRHLRLVRKQRADGTMPEDDDDIYDEYIIRQCQQLVTDGLHGKNSATKGTVMDILFEEGRVALSVNGKKAETLYDCPELAAAGINMFLSTHSPCPSLRRNCIKRCKAQQRQQAQQRPQRTSPSTLESL
;
A
#
# COMPACT_ATOMS: atom_id res chain seq x y z
N HIS A 1 19.21 -10.11 10.08
CA HIS A 1 19.95 -8.94 9.55
C HIS A 1 19.73 -8.63 8.05
N ILE A 2 18.97 -9.42 7.28
CA ILE A 2 18.82 -9.23 5.82
C ILE A 2 18.06 -7.91 5.46
N GLY A 3 17.24 -7.37 6.35
CA GLY A 3 16.37 -6.23 6.05
C GLY A 3 17.03 -4.83 6.08
N ALA A 4 18.08 -4.61 6.87
CA ALA A 4 18.64 -3.27 7.04
C ALA A 4 19.42 -2.79 5.80
N GLY A 5 20.26 -3.65 5.23
CA GLY A 5 21.08 -3.28 4.06
C GLY A 5 20.31 -3.12 2.75
N PHE A 6 19.13 -3.73 2.61
CA PHE A 6 18.30 -3.56 1.41
C PHE A 6 17.72 -2.15 1.31
N LEU A 7 17.19 -1.63 2.42
CA LEU A 7 16.55 -0.31 2.41
C LEU A 7 17.53 0.86 2.31
N GLU A 8 18.80 0.66 2.66
CA GLU A 8 19.85 1.65 2.39
C GLU A 8 20.13 1.83 0.89
N THR A 9 19.54 0.99 0.04
CA THR A 9 19.72 1.02 -1.42
C THR A 9 18.46 1.34 -2.19
N VAL A 10 17.34 1.60 -1.50
CA VAL A 10 16.03 1.82 -2.12
C VAL A 10 15.35 3.03 -1.48
N ALA A 11 15.11 4.06 -2.28
CA ALA A 11 14.22 5.15 -1.91
C ALA A 11 12.77 4.68 -2.11
N VAL A 12 11.95 4.81 -1.06
CA VAL A 12 10.54 4.40 -1.09
C VAL A 12 9.65 5.64 -1.05
N THR A 13 8.68 5.71 -1.96
CA THR A 13 7.63 6.73 -1.96
C THR A 13 6.27 6.06 -2.07
N ALA A 14 5.26 6.59 -1.38
CA ALA A 14 3.90 6.08 -1.45
C ALA A 14 2.94 7.17 -1.94
N TYR A 15 1.98 6.75 -2.76
CA TYR A 15 0.93 7.59 -3.33
C TYR A 15 -0.42 6.91 -3.11
N SER A 16 -1.45 7.67 -2.77
CA SER A 16 -2.84 7.18 -2.76
C SER A 16 -3.60 7.82 -3.92
N SER A 17 -4.37 7.02 -4.66
CA SER A 17 -5.20 7.51 -5.77
C SER A 17 -6.30 8.47 -5.31
N ASN A 18 -6.69 8.42 -4.03
CA ASN A 18 -7.81 9.19 -3.48
C ASN A 18 -7.45 10.67 -3.20
N GLY A 19 -6.29 11.14 -3.69
CA GLY A 19 -5.82 12.53 -3.57
C GLY A 19 -5.47 13.22 -4.89
N LEU A 20 -5.64 12.57 -6.04
CA LEU A 20 -5.67 13.26 -7.33
C LEU A 20 -7.14 13.34 -7.76
N PRO A 21 -7.70 14.54 -8.00
CA PRO A 21 -9.06 14.63 -8.51
C PRO A 21 -9.12 13.92 -9.86
N ARG A 22 -9.86 12.82 -9.93
CA ARG A 22 -10.45 12.39 -11.19
C ARG A 22 -11.46 13.48 -11.55
N VAL A 23 -11.16 14.19 -12.63
CA VAL A 23 -12.18 14.96 -13.36
C VAL A 23 -13.23 13.92 -13.77
N ASP A 24 -14.47 14.14 -13.34
CA ASP A 24 -15.66 13.33 -13.60
C ASP A 24 -15.86 12.06 -12.74
N GLU A 25 -16.17 12.21 -11.44
CA GLU A 25 -17.22 11.39 -10.78
C GLU A 25 -17.60 11.94 -9.40
N LYS A 26 -18.90 12.22 -9.19
CA LYS A 26 -19.47 12.60 -7.90
C LYS A 26 -19.65 11.35 -7.02
N GLN A 27 -18.74 11.11 -6.08
CA GLN A 27 -18.98 10.24 -4.93
C GLN A 27 -18.95 11.04 -3.61
N PRO A 28 -19.70 10.61 -2.58
CA PRO A 28 -19.72 11.27 -1.28
C PRO A 28 -18.35 11.14 -0.60
N SER A 29 -17.83 12.26 -0.10
CA SER A 29 -16.52 12.36 0.54
C SER A 29 -16.47 11.64 1.89
N GLU A 30 -15.88 10.44 1.92
CA GLU A 30 -15.46 9.80 3.17
C GLU A 30 -14.16 10.46 3.67
N SER A 31 -14.20 11.03 4.86
CA SER A 31 -13.03 11.65 5.50
C SER A 31 -12.13 10.56 6.07
N CYS A 32 -10.98 10.32 5.44
CA CYS A 32 -9.90 9.57 6.08
C CYS A 32 -9.44 10.37 7.31
N VAL A 33 -9.38 9.76 8.49
CA VAL A 33 -8.82 10.35 9.72
C VAL A 33 -7.49 9.65 9.96
N CYS A 34 -6.40 10.37 10.21
CA CYS A 34 -5.10 9.76 10.54
C CYS A 34 -4.66 10.21 11.95
N THR A 35 -4.97 9.44 13.00
CA THR A 35 -4.35 9.63 14.33
C THR A 35 -3.25 8.60 14.54
N ASP A 36 -2.32 8.86 15.46
CA ASP A 36 -1.13 8.02 15.65
C ASP A 36 -1.47 6.64 16.27
N ASP A 37 -2.56 6.56 17.05
CA ASP A 37 -3.12 5.28 17.55
C ASP A 37 -4.06 4.61 16.53
N ALA A 38 -4.80 5.40 15.76
CA ALA A 38 -5.62 4.83 14.69
C ALA A 38 -4.79 4.43 13.47
N ALA A 39 -3.52 4.83 13.32
CA ALA A 39 -2.66 4.30 12.26
C ALA A 39 -2.42 2.78 12.36
N SER A 40 -2.79 2.16 13.50
CA SER A 40 -2.89 0.71 13.63
C SER A 40 -4.24 0.12 13.19
N MET A 41 -5.32 0.92 13.15
CA MET A 41 -6.70 0.48 12.87
C MET A 41 -7.28 1.03 11.55
N ILE A 42 -6.75 2.13 11.01
CA ILE A 42 -7.19 2.80 9.77
C ILE A 42 -6.85 1.98 8.53
N PHE A 43 -5.79 1.17 8.60
CA PHE A 43 -5.31 0.43 7.43
C PHE A 43 -6.10 -0.85 7.13
N ASP A 44 -6.99 -1.30 8.03
CA ASP A 44 -7.65 -2.59 7.86
C ASP A 44 -8.93 -2.49 6.98
N ASP A 45 -9.79 -1.48 7.15
CA ASP A 45 -11.05 -1.37 6.37
C ASP A 45 -11.08 -0.26 5.31
N HIS A 46 -10.51 0.91 5.58
CA HIS A 46 -10.60 2.04 4.64
C HIS A 46 -9.53 2.00 3.55
N VAL A 47 -8.39 1.39 3.82
CA VAL A 47 -7.32 1.26 2.84
C VAL A 47 -7.61 0.18 1.82
N ALA A 48 -8.37 -0.87 2.20
CA ALA A 48 -8.86 -1.88 1.27
C ALA A 48 -9.58 -1.23 0.07
N LYS A 49 -10.40 -0.19 0.31
CA LYS A 49 -11.15 0.53 -0.75
C LYS A 49 -10.34 1.55 -1.53
N SER A 50 -9.07 1.77 -1.19
CA SER A 50 -8.24 2.82 -1.79
C SER A 50 -7.04 2.24 -2.52
N SER A 51 -6.81 2.69 -3.75
CA SER A 51 -5.61 2.29 -4.50
C SER A 51 -4.38 2.98 -3.92
N THR A 52 -3.37 2.18 -3.56
CA THR A 52 -2.09 2.64 -3.01
C THR A 52 -0.95 2.19 -3.91
N ILE A 53 -0.15 3.14 -4.40
CA ILE A 53 1.06 2.85 -5.17
C ILE A 53 2.27 3.04 -4.28
N ILE A 54 3.08 2.01 -4.12
CA ILE A 54 4.41 2.08 -3.51
C ILE A 54 5.45 2.06 -4.62
N SER A 55 6.17 3.18 -4.76
CA SER A 55 7.26 3.34 -5.71
C SER A 55 8.60 3.10 -5.03
N LEU A 56 9.38 2.17 -5.57
CA LEU A 56 10.72 1.80 -5.14
C LEU A 56 11.73 2.29 -6.19
N THR A 57 12.55 3.27 -5.83
CA THR A 57 13.64 3.76 -6.68
C THR A 57 14.98 3.20 -6.18
N PHE A 58 15.66 2.42 -7.02
CA PHE A 58 16.90 1.75 -6.65
C PHE A 58 18.09 2.70 -6.77
N GLU A 59 18.76 3.01 -5.67
CA GLU A 59 19.93 3.89 -5.63
C GLU A 59 21.24 3.16 -5.97
N ARG A 60 21.22 1.82 -5.93
CA ARG A 60 22.32 0.94 -6.28
C ARG A 60 21.79 -0.25 -7.09
N ASN A 61 22.70 -1.03 -7.66
CA ASN A 61 22.32 -2.30 -8.28
C ASN A 61 21.90 -3.28 -7.18
N VAL A 62 20.74 -3.90 -7.33
CA VAL A 62 20.19 -4.87 -6.39
C VAL A 62 19.83 -6.15 -7.12
N GLY A 63 20.39 -7.27 -6.68
CA GLY A 63 20.09 -8.58 -7.24
C GLY A 63 18.64 -8.99 -7.02
N LEU A 64 18.06 -9.68 -8.00
CA LEU A 64 16.69 -10.22 -7.96
C LEU A 64 16.49 -11.09 -6.70
N TYR A 65 17.45 -11.94 -6.36
CA TYR A 65 17.40 -12.79 -5.17
C TYR A 65 17.22 -11.97 -3.88
N SER A 66 17.99 -10.91 -3.69
CA SER A 66 17.90 -10.07 -2.48
C SER A 66 16.56 -9.37 -2.37
N MET A 67 16.04 -8.87 -3.49
CA MET A 67 14.74 -8.21 -3.56
C MET A 67 13.59 -9.18 -3.29
N VAL A 68 13.59 -10.34 -3.95
CA VAL A 68 12.60 -11.39 -3.73
C VAL A 68 12.64 -11.87 -2.28
N THR A 69 13.83 -12.12 -1.73
CA THR A 69 13.99 -12.56 -0.34
C THR A 69 13.41 -11.53 0.64
N TYR A 70 13.69 -10.25 0.41
CA TYR A 70 13.16 -9.16 1.22
C TYR A 70 11.63 -9.09 1.17
N LEU A 71 11.06 -9.06 -0.04
CA LEU A 71 9.61 -9.01 -0.24
C LEU A 71 8.92 -10.22 0.38
N ASN A 72 9.42 -11.44 0.13
CA ASN A 72 8.87 -12.67 0.69
C ASN A 72 8.82 -12.62 2.22
N HIS A 73 9.92 -12.23 2.86
CA HIS A 73 10.00 -12.20 4.31
C HIS A 73 9.04 -11.17 4.90
N GLY A 74 8.96 -9.99 4.29
CA GLY A 74 8.03 -8.93 4.69
C GLY A 74 6.58 -9.34 4.48
N LEU A 75 6.23 -9.90 3.33
CA LEU A 75 4.88 -10.33 3.00
C LEU A 75 4.40 -11.47 3.90
N ARG A 76 5.19 -12.52 4.12
CA ARG A 76 4.85 -13.62 5.05
C ARG A 76 4.50 -13.11 6.43
N ARG A 77 5.33 -12.20 6.95
CA ARG A 77 5.11 -11.62 8.26
C ARG A 77 3.78 -10.87 8.32
N HIS A 78 3.45 -10.09 7.30
CA HIS A 78 2.24 -9.26 7.32
C HIS A 78 0.97 -10.01 6.90
N LEU A 79 1.06 -11.04 6.06
CA LEU A 79 -0.05 -11.94 5.75
C LEU A 79 -0.58 -12.63 7.01
N ARG A 80 0.33 -13.17 7.84
CA ARG A 80 -0.01 -13.75 9.14
C ARG A 80 -0.71 -12.76 10.07
N LEU A 81 -0.29 -11.49 10.06
CA LEU A 81 -0.91 -10.44 10.87
C LEU A 81 -2.32 -10.10 10.38
N VAL A 82 -2.48 -9.84 9.08
CA VAL A 82 -3.78 -9.53 8.45
C VAL A 82 -4.79 -10.64 8.72
N ARG A 83 -4.35 -11.89 8.61
CA ARG A 83 -5.18 -13.06 8.87
C ARG A 83 -5.56 -13.21 10.34
N LYS A 84 -4.59 -13.05 11.26
CA LYS A 84 -4.86 -13.05 12.70
C LYS A 84 -5.86 -11.97 13.11
N GLN A 85 -5.91 -10.85 12.39
CA GLN A 85 -6.89 -9.79 12.63
C GLN A 85 -8.28 -10.13 12.07
N ARG A 86 -8.38 -10.87 10.96
CA ARG A 86 -9.66 -11.27 10.32
C ARG A 86 -10.33 -12.46 10.97
N ALA A 87 -9.55 -13.45 11.38
CA ALA A 87 -10.08 -14.56 12.14
C ALA A 87 -10.44 -14.05 13.53
N ASP A 88 -11.73 -14.07 13.87
CA ASP A 88 -12.30 -13.71 15.17
C ASP A 88 -11.88 -14.69 16.29
N GLY A 89 -10.61 -15.12 16.29
CA GLY A 89 -10.03 -16.10 17.20
C GLY A 89 -10.11 -17.57 16.76
N THR A 90 -10.83 -17.90 15.68
CA THR A 90 -10.96 -19.29 15.18
C THR A 90 -10.22 -19.48 13.85
N MET A 91 -8.91 -19.78 13.91
CA MET A 91 -8.15 -20.16 12.71
C MET A 91 -8.02 -21.67 12.58
N PRO A 92 -8.44 -22.29 11.47
CA PRO A 92 -7.91 -23.59 11.06
C PRO A 92 -6.46 -23.39 10.58
N GLU A 93 -5.49 -23.96 11.30
CA GLU A 93 -4.06 -23.66 11.11
C GLU A 93 -3.43 -24.33 9.86
N ASP A 94 -4.07 -25.34 9.26
CA ASP A 94 -3.37 -26.26 8.35
C ASP A 94 -3.42 -25.88 6.85
N ASP A 95 -4.47 -25.22 6.36
CA ASP A 95 -4.61 -24.90 4.91
C ASP A 95 -3.98 -23.54 4.52
N ASP A 96 -3.68 -22.74 5.53
CA ASP A 96 -3.31 -21.34 5.41
C ASP A 96 -1.91 -21.14 4.82
N ASP A 97 -0.98 -22.04 5.16
CA ASP A 97 0.40 -22.01 4.69
C ASP A 97 0.49 -22.31 3.18
N ILE A 98 -0.35 -23.20 2.65
CA ILE A 98 -0.36 -23.56 1.23
C ILE A 98 -0.78 -22.36 0.37
N TYR A 99 -1.83 -21.64 0.80
CA TYR A 99 -2.29 -20.46 0.08
C TYR A 99 -1.29 -19.30 0.17
N ASP A 100 -0.65 -19.10 1.33
CA ASP A 100 0.41 -18.09 1.49
C ASP A 100 1.58 -18.37 0.55
N GLU A 101 2.06 -19.61 0.52
CA GLU A 101 3.12 -20.01 -0.41
C GLU A 101 2.73 -19.75 -1.87
N TYR A 102 1.49 -20.07 -2.26
CA TYR A 102 1.00 -19.82 -3.60
C TYR A 102 1.04 -18.32 -3.94
N ILE A 103 0.45 -17.46 -3.10
CA ILE A 103 0.42 -16.01 -3.32
C ILE A 103 1.82 -15.42 -3.35
N ILE A 104 2.69 -15.83 -2.42
CA ILE A 104 4.06 -15.35 -2.35
C ILE A 104 4.81 -15.73 -3.64
N ARG A 105 4.63 -16.95 -4.14
CA ARG A 105 5.20 -17.39 -5.41
C ARG A 105 4.71 -16.54 -6.59
N GLN A 106 3.43 -16.19 -6.61
CA GLN A 106 2.86 -15.29 -7.63
C GLN A 106 3.50 -13.89 -7.57
N CYS A 107 3.73 -13.35 -6.37
CA CYS A 107 4.42 -12.08 -6.19
C CYS A 107 5.89 -12.12 -6.65
N GLN A 108 6.58 -13.25 -6.44
CA GLN A 108 7.94 -13.46 -6.97
C GLN A 108 7.97 -13.49 -8.49
N GLN A 109 6.99 -14.17 -9.09
CA GLN A 109 6.85 -14.27 -10.54
C GLN A 109 6.63 -12.89 -11.14
N LEU A 110 5.72 -12.10 -10.56
CA LEU A 110 5.50 -10.68 -10.90
C LEU A 110 6.80 -9.88 -10.97
N VAL A 111 7.62 -9.96 -9.91
CA VAL A 111 8.90 -9.22 -9.82
C VAL A 111 9.89 -9.70 -10.87
N THR A 112 9.97 -11.02 -11.08
CA THR A 112 10.84 -11.65 -12.06
C THR A 112 10.48 -11.22 -13.49
N ASP A 113 9.18 -11.22 -13.81
CA ASP A 113 8.66 -10.83 -15.11
C ASP A 113 8.78 -9.34 -15.37
N GLY A 114 8.55 -8.52 -14.34
CA GLY A 114 8.73 -7.07 -14.42
C GLY A 114 10.17 -6.66 -14.75
N LEU A 115 11.17 -7.43 -14.31
CA LEU A 115 12.56 -7.22 -14.68
C LEU A 115 12.92 -7.77 -16.07
N HIS A 116 11.99 -8.38 -16.79
CA HIS A 116 12.18 -8.99 -18.13
C HIS A 116 13.36 -9.96 -18.18
N GLY A 117 13.48 -10.84 -17.18
CA GLY A 117 14.58 -11.82 -17.11
C GLY A 117 15.95 -11.21 -16.74
N LYS A 118 16.01 -9.92 -16.38
CA LYS A 118 17.21 -9.37 -15.74
C LYS A 118 17.29 -9.90 -14.31
N ASN A 119 18.45 -10.45 -13.95
CA ASN A 119 18.72 -10.95 -12.59
C ASN A 119 18.96 -9.84 -11.56
N SER A 120 18.71 -8.58 -11.89
CA SER A 120 18.94 -7.43 -11.01
C SER A 120 18.18 -6.18 -11.46
N ALA A 121 17.77 -5.36 -10.50
CA ALA A 121 17.41 -3.97 -10.72
C ALA A 121 18.69 -3.12 -10.75
N THR A 122 18.91 -2.32 -11.79
CA THR A 122 20.05 -1.41 -11.87
C THR A 122 19.76 -0.10 -11.14
N LYS A 123 20.80 0.65 -10.75
CA LYS A 123 20.64 2.02 -10.24
C LYS A 123 19.74 2.85 -11.17
N GLY A 124 18.79 3.57 -10.58
CA GLY A 124 17.80 4.39 -11.28
C GLY A 124 16.57 3.62 -11.75
N THR A 125 16.53 2.29 -11.58
CA THR A 125 15.29 1.52 -11.82
C THR A 125 14.20 2.02 -10.89
N VAL A 126 13.00 2.19 -11.42
CA VAL A 126 11.79 2.51 -10.65
C VAL A 126 10.84 1.32 -10.74
N MET A 127 10.39 0.83 -9.59
CA MET A 127 9.43 -0.25 -9.49
C MET A 127 8.21 0.25 -8.72
N ASP A 128 7.08 0.34 -9.42
CA ASP A 128 5.82 0.76 -8.83
C ASP A 128 4.95 -0.46 -8.55
N ILE A 129 4.57 -0.64 -7.30
CA ILE A 129 3.67 -1.71 -6.84
C ILE A 129 2.35 -1.05 -6.48
N LEU A 130 1.31 -1.35 -7.26
CA LEU A 130 -0.05 -0.94 -6.98
C LEU A 130 -0.73 -2.02 -6.14
N PHE A 131 -1.21 -1.61 -4.97
CA PHE A 131 -2.07 -2.37 -4.08
C PHE A 131 -3.48 -1.76 -4.12
N GLU A 132 -4.47 -2.54 -4.52
CA GLU A 132 -5.88 -2.16 -4.62
C GLU A 132 -6.73 -3.33 -4.09
N GLU A 133 -8.00 -3.09 -3.77
CA GLU A 133 -8.89 -4.14 -3.28
C GLU A 133 -8.91 -5.35 -4.24
N GLY A 134 -8.47 -6.51 -3.74
CA GLY A 134 -8.40 -7.73 -4.53
C GLY A 134 -7.37 -7.73 -5.67
N ARG A 135 -6.53 -6.68 -5.82
CA ARG A 135 -5.61 -6.56 -6.95
C ARG A 135 -4.23 -6.08 -6.56
N VAL A 136 -3.20 -6.75 -7.09
CA VAL A 136 -1.81 -6.29 -7.00
C VAL A 136 -1.20 -6.21 -8.39
N ALA A 137 -0.71 -5.05 -8.78
CA ALA A 137 -0.05 -4.86 -10.07
C ALA A 137 1.37 -4.32 -9.88
N LEU A 138 2.28 -4.73 -10.76
CA LEU A 138 3.65 -4.25 -10.79
C LEU A 138 3.92 -3.49 -12.09
N SER A 139 4.70 -2.43 -12.03
CA SER A 139 5.33 -1.83 -13.19
C SER A 139 6.80 -1.55 -12.92
N VAL A 140 7.64 -1.69 -13.95
CA VAL A 140 9.07 -1.41 -13.86
C VAL A 140 9.44 -0.42 -14.95
N ASN A 141 9.97 0.73 -14.56
CA ASN A 141 10.29 1.87 -15.43
C ASN A 141 9.09 2.27 -16.31
N GLY A 142 7.88 2.30 -15.71
CA GLY A 142 6.63 2.62 -16.40
C GLY A 142 6.09 1.52 -17.31
N LYS A 143 6.82 0.42 -17.53
CA LYS A 143 6.30 -0.75 -18.26
C LYS A 143 5.52 -1.64 -17.30
N LYS A 144 4.22 -1.80 -17.56
CA LYS A 144 3.34 -2.68 -16.79
C LYS A 144 3.82 -4.13 -16.93
N ALA A 145 3.93 -4.83 -15.80
CA ALA A 145 4.13 -6.27 -15.74
C ALA A 145 2.75 -6.97 -15.64
N GLU A 146 2.71 -8.16 -15.05
CA GLU A 146 1.47 -8.88 -14.79
C GLU A 146 0.63 -8.17 -13.69
N THR A 147 -0.60 -8.65 -13.50
CA THR A 147 -1.49 -8.20 -12.42
C THR A 147 -2.10 -9.43 -11.77
N LEU A 148 -1.97 -9.52 -10.46
CA LEU A 148 -2.64 -10.53 -9.64
C LEU A 148 -4.02 -10.01 -9.25
N TYR A 149 -5.00 -10.90 -9.34
CA TYR A 149 -6.39 -10.67 -8.99
C TYR A 149 -6.81 -11.62 -7.86
N ASP A 150 -7.94 -11.33 -7.22
CA ASP A 150 -8.53 -12.08 -6.13
C ASP A 150 -7.56 -12.31 -4.94
N CYS A 151 -6.71 -11.31 -4.66
CA CYS A 151 -5.69 -11.38 -3.61
C CYS A 151 -5.77 -10.21 -2.60
N PRO A 152 -6.90 -10.00 -1.90
CA PRO A 152 -7.07 -8.85 -0.99
C PRO A 152 -6.11 -8.88 0.20
N GLU A 153 -5.76 -10.07 0.72
CA GLU A 153 -4.79 -10.22 1.82
C GLU A 153 -3.39 -9.80 1.40
N LEU A 154 -3.00 -10.06 0.14
CA LEU A 154 -1.71 -9.64 -0.40
C LEU A 154 -1.64 -8.12 -0.50
N ALA A 155 -2.71 -7.47 -0.96
CA ALA A 155 -2.78 -6.02 -1.03
C ALA A 155 -2.63 -5.40 0.37
N ALA A 156 -3.39 -5.88 1.35
CA ALA A 156 -3.29 -5.43 2.74
C ALA A 156 -1.90 -5.69 3.33
N ALA A 157 -1.34 -6.89 3.15
CA ALA A 157 -0.03 -7.25 3.66
C ALA A 157 1.09 -6.41 3.02
N GLY A 158 1.01 -6.14 1.73
CA GLY A 158 1.94 -5.28 1.00
C GLY A 158 1.92 -3.85 1.51
N ILE A 159 0.74 -3.28 1.73
CA ILE A 159 0.60 -1.93 2.31
C ILE A 159 1.15 -1.89 3.74
N ASN A 160 0.76 -2.86 4.58
CA ASN A 160 1.21 -2.96 5.96
C ASN A 160 2.73 -3.14 6.07
N MET A 161 3.34 -3.86 5.14
CA MET A 161 4.80 -4.00 5.07
C MET A 161 5.52 -2.65 4.98
N PHE A 162 4.97 -1.68 4.25
CA PHE A 162 5.60 -0.37 4.06
C PHE A 162 5.09 0.72 4.99
N LEU A 163 3.84 0.64 5.46
CA LEU A 163 3.19 1.74 6.19
C LEU A 163 2.88 1.43 7.65
N SER A 164 3.04 0.19 8.12
CA SER A 164 2.75 -0.17 9.51
C SER A 164 3.72 0.44 10.53
N THR A 165 3.37 0.31 11.82
CA THR A 165 4.24 0.68 12.96
C THR A 165 5.60 -0.03 12.91
N HIS A 166 5.63 -1.25 12.36
CA HIS A 166 6.83 -2.07 12.16
C HIS A 166 7.45 -1.93 10.77
N SER A 167 7.01 -0.92 10.00
CA SER A 167 7.57 -0.62 8.69
C SER A 167 9.09 -0.46 8.80
N PRO A 168 9.83 -1.07 7.86
CA PRO A 168 11.27 -0.95 7.81
C PRO A 168 11.70 0.46 7.31
N CYS A 169 10.77 1.28 6.84
CA CYS A 169 10.98 2.70 6.49
C CYS A 169 10.10 3.66 7.35
N PRO A 170 10.49 3.96 8.60
CA PRO A 170 9.69 4.82 9.49
C PRO A 170 9.52 6.26 8.97
N SER A 171 10.45 6.75 8.14
CA SER A 171 10.34 8.05 7.47
C SER A 171 9.21 8.09 6.45
N LEU A 172 9.05 7.02 5.64
CA LEU A 172 7.94 6.88 4.70
C LEU A 172 6.61 6.99 5.42
N ARG A 173 6.39 6.19 6.47
CA ARG A 173 5.16 6.23 7.28
C ARG A 173 4.86 7.64 7.79
N ARG A 174 5.85 8.30 8.41
CA ARG A 174 5.69 9.66 8.94
C ARG A 174 5.32 10.66 7.84
N ASN A 175 5.95 10.56 6.68
CA ASN A 175 5.65 11.42 5.53
C ASN A 175 4.25 11.18 4.97
N CYS A 176 3.82 9.92 4.87
CA CYS A 176 2.45 9.57 4.47
C CYS A 176 1.43 10.18 5.43
N ILE A 177 1.59 9.94 6.75
CA ILE A 177 0.69 10.49 7.77
C ILE A 177 0.65 12.02 7.69
N LYS A 178 1.81 12.68 7.54
CA LYS A 178 1.88 14.14 7.40
C LYS A 178 1.12 14.65 6.18
N ARG A 179 1.26 13.99 5.02
CA ARG A 179 0.55 14.35 3.78
C ARG A 179 -0.96 14.14 3.91
N CYS A 180 -1.40 13.01 4.47
CA CYS A 180 -2.81 12.74 4.73
C CYS A 180 -3.43 13.81 5.65
N LYS A 181 -2.76 14.15 6.76
CA LYS A 181 -3.20 15.24 7.66
C LYS A 181 -3.28 16.58 6.95
N ALA A 182 -2.34 16.89 6.05
CA ALA A 182 -2.36 18.13 5.26
C ALA A 182 -3.54 18.15 4.28
N GLN A 183 -3.81 17.04 3.59
CA GLN A 183 -4.94 16.92 2.66
C GLN A 183 -6.28 17.04 3.38
N GLN A 184 -6.44 16.41 4.55
CA GLN A 184 -7.64 16.55 5.39
C GLN A 184 -7.91 18.01 5.78
N ARG A 185 -6.86 18.76 6.14
CA ARG A 185 -6.98 20.20 6.45
C ARG A 185 -7.44 21.01 5.24
N GLN A 186 -6.90 20.72 4.05
CA GLN A 186 -7.32 21.39 2.82
C GLN A 186 -8.79 21.09 2.48
N GLN A 187 -9.23 19.83 2.61
CA GLN A 187 -10.62 19.44 2.40
C GLN A 187 -11.57 20.10 3.41
N ALA A 188 -11.18 20.22 4.68
CA ALA A 188 -11.96 20.90 5.70
C ALA A 188 -12.12 22.40 5.42
N GLN A 189 -11.08 23.05 4.87
CA GLN A 189 -11.13 24.47 4.48
C GLN A 189 -11.96 24.71 3.21
N GLN A 190 -12.01 23.74 2.30
CA GLN A 190 -12.78 23.85 1.06
C GLN A 190 -14.26 23.53 1.24
N ARG A 191 -14.69 23.03 2.41
CA ARG A 191 -16.10 22.75 2.67
C ARG A 191 -16.84 24.10 2.72
N PRO A 192 -17.64 24.45 1.69
CA PRO A 192 -18.33 25.74 1.69
C PRO A 192 -19.16 25.81 2.96
N GLN A 193 -19.02 26.91 3.71
CA GLN A 193 -19.90 27.16 4.83
C GLN A 193 -21.31 27.11 4.26
N ARG A 194 -22.07 26.06 4.64
CA ARG A 194 -23.50 25.99 4.35
C ARG A 194 -24.05 27.28 4.89
N THR A 195 -24.37 28.22 4.01
CA THR A 195 -25.15 29.39 4.36
C THR A 195 -26.43 28.83 4.94
N SER A 196 -26.62 29.05 6.24
CA SER A 196 -27.84 28.70 6.93
C SER A 196 -29.01 29.25 6.12
N PRO A 197 -30.05 28.43 5.82
CA PRO A 197 -31.21 28.93 5.10
C PRO A 197 -31.77 30.09 5.92
N SER A 198 -31.67 31.30 5.38
CA SER A 198 -32.24 32.50 5.99
C SER A 198 -33.74 32.27 6.06
N THR A 199 -34.25 32.33 7.29
CA THR A 199 -35.65 32.30 7.67
C THR A 199 -36.52 33.00 6.63
N LEU A 200 -37.33 32.23 5.92
CA LEU A 200 -38.46 32.76 5.17
C LEU A 200 -39.56 33.01 6.21
N GLU A 201 -39.38 34.08 6.99
CA GLU A 201 -40.53 34.76 7.57
C GLU A 201 -41.29 35.36 6.40
N SER A 202 -42.52 34.89 6.16
CA SER A 202 -43.64 35.73 5.71
C SER A 202 -44.91 34.90 5.58
N LEU A 203 -45.89 35.33 6.38
CA LEU A 203 -47.36 35.15 6.28
C LEU A 203 -47.97 33.96 7.01
#